data_AF-A0A4R9II21-F1
#
_entry.id   AF-A0A4R9II21-F1
#
_cell.length_a   1.000
_cell.length_b   1.000
_cell.length_c   1.000
_cell.angle_alpha   90.00
_cell.angle_beta   90.00
_cell.angle_gamma   90.00
#
_symmetry.space_group_name_H-M   'P 1'
#
loop_
_entity.id
_entity.type
_entity.pdbx_description
1 polymer ?
#
loop_
_entity_poly.entity_id
_entity_poly.type
_entity_poly.pdbx_seq_one_letter_code
_entity_poly.pdbx_strand_id
1 'polypeptide(L)'
;MLDNNQKLETNILNSVVGFPEAVLKKVELENNGSNFIEGKGLVRETIRSLHPKRIRLRVENIRIDTPSTKTLEMVSEDGKNLPPFQAGQYINLFVSLAGVLTARPYSISSSPKNLKSYELTIKRAEGGFVSPYLLDDVKVGQEFESTGPMGSFHHNPLFHGLDLVFLAGGSGIAPAMSMLKSFLASQEPFRFHIIYSNSYENDVIFIDELRNLAAAHKNFVLTEFLSREVSSEYKGYRGRLDFATLQTLLSEPSSKMYYVCGPTPFNEHCAKLLSELGVKSGRILIESNGPPPKPEKMDGWPNSLLPTKEVNVKVGNQKPFKVKVGEPLLNSLERNGYFTENACRSGECSLCRVKLKSGEVFSPPEAKIRKSDKKFGWIHSCVAFPIKDVEIQL
;
A
#
# COMPACT_ATOMS: atom_id res chain seq x y z
N MET A 1 57.24 13.23 -35.99
CA MET A 1 57.51 14.29 -35.00
C MET A 1 57.50 15.63 -35.71
N LEU A 2 56.31 16.18 -35.99
CA LEU A 2 56.10 17.59 -36.31
C LEU A 2 54.73 17.98 -35.72
N ASP A 3 54.76 18.98 -34.84
CA ASP A 3 53.68 19.91 -34.43
C ASP A 3 52.39 19.42 -33.76
N ASN A 4 52.50 18.93 -32.53
CA ASN A 4 51.43 19.12 -31.52
C ASN A 4 51.68 20.31 -30.57
N ASN A 5 52.91 20.84 -30.49
CA ASN A 5 53.21 22.01 -29.64
C ASN A 5 52.87 23.36 -30.30
N GLN A 6 52.85 23.47 -31.64
CA GLN A 6 52.46 24.72 -32.31
C GLN A 6 50.95 25.02 -32.29
N LYS A 7 50.08 24.02 -32.08
CA LYS A 7 48.62 24.24 -32.02
C LYS A 7 48.13 24.78 -30.69
N LEU A 8 48.93 24.71 -29.63
CA LEU A 8 48.59 25.31 -28.35
C LEU A 8 48.82 26.83 -28.36
N GLU A 9 49.80 27.35 -29.10
CA GLU A 9 50.06 28.80 -29.14
C GLU A 9 49.05 29.60 -29.98
N THR A 10 48.25 28.96 -30.83
CA THR A 10 47.24 29.62 -31.68
C THR A 10 45.80 29.38 -31.25
N ASN A 11 45.56 28.79 -30.07
CA ASN A 11 44.20 28.70 -29.54
C ASN A 11 43.82 30.02 -28.86
N ILE A 12 42.96 30.80 -29.53
CA ILE A 12 42.46 32.09 -29.02
C ILE A 12 41.86 31.98 -27.61
N LEU A 13 41.38 30.80 -27.22
CA LEU A 13 40.84 30.52 -25.89
C LEU A 13 41.89 30.64 -24.78
N ASN A 14 43.19 30.48 -25.08
CA ASN A 14 44.26 30.68 -24.10
C ASN A 14 44.38 32.15 -23.64
N SER A 15 43.81 33.10 -24.39
CA SER A 15 43.70 34.50 -23.95
C SER A 15 42.57 34.74 -22.94
N VAL A 16 41.66 33.78 -22.77
CA VAL A 16 40.57 33.86 -21.79
C VAL A 16 41.13 33.53 -20.41
N VAL A 17 41.00 34.49 -19.47
CA VAL A 17 41.45 34.32 -18.08
C VAL A 17 40.83 33.06 -17.48
N GLY A 18 41.67 32.15 -16.97
CA GLY A 18 41.24 30.90 -16.34
C GLY A 18 41.12 29.69 -17.28
N PHE A 19 41.20 29.89 -18.62
CA PHE A 19 41.09 28.78 -19.57
C PHE A 19 42.29 27.83 -19.52
N PRO A 20 43.56 28.29 -19.53
CA PRO A 20 44.71 27.39 -19.41
C PRO A 20 44.68 26.57 -18.12
N GLU A 21 44.31 27.17 -16.99
CA GLU A 21 44.18 26.51 -15.69
C GLU A 21 43.08 25.45 -15.71
N ALA A 22 41.94 25.74 -16.33
CA ALA A 22 40.85 24.78 -16.50
C ALA A 22 41.25 23.59 -17.40
N VAL A 23 42.00 23.84 -18.48
CA VAL A 23 42.53 22.80 -19.36
C VAL A 23 43.52 21.90 -18.61
N LEU A 24 44.45 22.49 -17.86
CA LEU A 24 45.38 21.73 -17.01
C LEU A 24 44.66 20.89 -15.97
N LYS A 25 43.65 21.46 -15.29
CA LYS A 25 42.84 20.74 -14.32
C LYS A 25 42.05 19.60 -14.96
N LYS A 26 41.53 19.80 -16.17
CA LYS A 26 40.85 18.76 -16.94
C LYS A 26 41.80 17.62 -17.28
N VAL A 27 43.00 17.90 -17.79
CA VAL A 27 44.01 16.87 -18.10
C VAL A 27 44.45 16.11 -16.84
N GLU A 28 44.61 16.81 -15.72
CA GLU A 28 44.89 16.18 -14.43
C GLU A 28 43.76 15.21 -14.00
N LEU A 29 42.50 15.62 -14.16
CA LEU A 29 41.34 14.77 -13.90
C LEU A 29 41.19 13.63 -14.90
N GLU A 30 41.59 13.80 -16.16
CA GLU A 30 41.59 12.71 -17.16
C GLU A 30 42.65 11.65 -16.84
N ASN A 31 43.81 12.05 -16.31
CA ASN A 31 44.90 11.13 -15.97
C ASN A 31 44.71 10.43 -14.61
N ASN A 32 44.14 11.14 -13.63
CA ASN A 32 44.09 10.68 -12.23
C ASN A 32 42.66 10.56 -11.68
N GLY A 33 41.64 10.98 -12.42
CA GLY A 33 40.25 10.93 -11.98
C GLY A 33 39.63 9.55 -12.12
N SER A 34 38.65 9.26 -11.27
CA SER A 34 37.90 8.00 -11.35
C SER A 34 37.03 7.99 -12.60
N ASN A 35 37.17 6.95 -13.42
CA ASN A 35 36.31 6.73 -14.57
C ASN A 35 34.91 6.28 -14.11
N PHE A 36 33.97 7.21 -13.99
CA PHE A 36 32.58 6.89 -13.61
C PHE A 36 31.85 5.97 -14.61
N ILE A 37 32.42 5.72 -15.81
CA ILE A 37 31.90 4.75 -16.77
C ILE A 37 32.11 3.31 -16.29
N GLU A 38 33.20 3.02 -15.57
CA GLU A 38 33.44 1.69 -14.97
C GLU A 38 32.41 1.37 -13.87
N GLY A 39 31.84 2.41 -13.25
CA GLY A 39 30.72 2.34 -12.31
C GLY A 39 29.32 2.30 -12.96
N LYS A 40 29.23 2.42 -14.30
CA LYS A 40 27.97 2.68 -14.99
C LYS A 40 27.11 1.42 -15.01
N GLY A 41 26.13 1.38 -14.11
CA GLY A 41 25.20 0.27 -13.99
C GLY A 41 25.28 -0.40 -12.63
N LEU A 42 26.41 -0.31 -11.91
CA LEU A 42 26.60 -0.90 -10.57
C LEU A 42 25.51 -0.45 -9.59
N VAL A 43 25.15 0.84 -9.57
CA VAL A 43 24.03 1.34 -8.74
C VAL A 43 22.71 0.69 -9.15
N ARG A 44 22.44 0.58 -10.46
CA ARG A 44 21.21 -0.03 -10.98
C ARG A 44 21.16 -1.53 -10.67
N GLU A 45 22.28 -2.24 -10.76
CA GLU A 45 22.40 -3.66 -10.46
C GLU A 45 22.24 -3.91 -8.96
N THR A 46 22.90 -3.10 -8.13
CA THR A 46 22.73 -3.12 -6.67
C THR A 46 21.26 -2.91 -6.30
N ILE A 47 20.62 -1.85 -6.84
CA ILE A 47 19.19 -1.60 -6.62
C ILE A 47 18.33 -2.77 -7.12
N ARG A 48 18.61 -3.35 -8.29
CA ARG A 48 17.85 -4.50 -8.80
C ARG A 48 18.01 -5.75 -7.93
N SER A 49 19.18 -5.94 -7.31
CA SER A 49 19.42 -7.06 -6.40
C SER A 49 18.69 -6.88 -5.07
N LEU A 50 18.62 -5.65 -4.55
CA LEU A 50 17.96 -5.33 -3.28
C LEU A 50 16.44 -5.12 -3.43
N HIS A 51 16.01 -4.64 -4.59
CA HIS A 51 14.63 -4.27 -4.91
C HIS A 51 14.27 -4.77 -6.32
N PRO A 52 14.14 -6.09 -6.52
CA PRO A 52 13.74 -6.64 -7.79
C PRO A 52 12.31 -6.19 -8.15
N LYS A 53 12.02 -6.06 -9.45
CA LYS A 53 10.69 -5.66 -9.94
C LYS A 53 9.59 -6.64 -9.54
N ARG A 54 9.97 -7.92 -9.43
CA ARG A 54 9.14 -9.03 -9.01
C ARG A 54 9.93 -9.90 -8.04
N ILE A 55 9.25 -10.40 -7.02
CA ILE A 55 9.80 -11.36 -6.07
C ILE A 55 9.06 -12.67 -6.30
N ARG A 56 9.81 -13.77 -6.34
CA ARG A 56 9.24 -15.10 -6.31
C ARG A 56 9.20 -15.58 -4.87
N LEU A 57 8.00 -15.92 -4.42
CA LEU A 57 7.73 -16.30 -3.05
C LEU A 57 7.23 -17.73 -3.01
N ARG A 58 7.55 -18.44 -1.93
CA ARG A 58 7.01 -19.76 -1.62
C ARG A 58 6.35 -19.71 -0.25
N VAL A 59 5.19 -20.35 -0.12
CA VAL A 59 4.52 -20.51 1.18
C VAL A 59 5.32 -21.51 2.00
N GLU A 60 5.94 -21.07 3.07
CA GLU A 60 6.68 -21.93 4.00
C GLU A 60 5.74 -22.51 5.07
N ASN A 61 4.83 -21.68 5.59
CA ASN A 61 3.91 -22.08 6.64
C ASN A 61 2.55 -21.38 6.49
N ILE A 62 1.50 -21.99 7.03
CA ILE A 62 0.14 -21.45 7.07
C ILE A 62 -0.37 -21.54 8.51
N ARG A 63 -0.57 -20.38 9.14
CA ARG A 63 -1.15 -20.29 10.49
C ARG A 63 -2.63 -19.94 10.38
N ILE A 64 -3.48 -20.65 11.11
CA ILE A 64 -4.89 -20.28 11.27
C ILE A 64 -4.97 -19.32 12.45
N ASP A 65 -5.33 -18.06 12.19
CA ASP A 65 -5.42 -17.04 13.24
C ASP A 65 -6.85 -16.97 13.82
N THR A 66 -7.87 -17.07 12.97
CA THR A 66 -9.29 -17.07 13.34
C THR A 66 -10.10 -17.94 12.37
N PRO A 67 -11.41 -18.21 12.60
CA PRO A 67 -12.25 -18.92 11.64
C PRO A 67 -12.29 -18.27 10.25
N SER A 68 -12.07 -16.95 10.16
CA SER A 68 -12.09 -16.22 8.88
C SER A 68 -10.70 -15.75 8.40
N THR A 69 -9.63 -16.03 9.13
CA THR A 69 -8.30 -15.44 8.89
C THR A 69 -7.18 -16.49 8.96
N LYS A 70 -6.27 -16.45 7.99
CA LYS A 70 -4.99 -17.18 8.04
C LYS A 70 -3.84 -16.23 7.77
N THR A 71 -2.68 -16.56 8.30
CA THR A 71 -1.41 -15.91 7.95
C THR A 71 -0.58 -16.87 7.11
N LEU A 72 -0.21 -16.41 5.91
CA LEU A 72 0.73 -17.10 5.04
C LEU A 72 2.14 -16.57 5.33
N GLU A 73 3.04 -17.45 5.75
CA GLU A 73 4.46 -17.13 5.85
C GLU A 73 5.13 -17.37 4.50
N MET A 74 5.59 -16.29 3.88
CA MET A 74 6.16 -16.27 2.54
C MET A 74 7.68 -16.12 2.64
N VAL A 75 8.43 -17.06 2.06
CA VAL A 75 9.90 -16.99 1.95
C VAL A 75 10.31 -16.78 0.49
N SER A 76 11.54 -16.32 0.26
CA SER A 76 12.09 -16.27 -1.11
C SER A 76 12.16 -17.69 -1.69
N GLU A 77 11.78 -17.86 -2.96
CA GLU A 77 11.91 -19.15 -3.68
C GLU A 77 13.35 -19.68 -3.63
N ASP A 78 14.34 -18.77 -3.74
CA ASP A 78 15.77 -19.09 -3.74
C ASP A 78 16.41 -19.15 -2.33
N GLY A 79 15.60 -19.05 -1.26
CA GLY A 79 16.05 -19.12 0.13
C GLY A 79 16.86 -17.91 0.62
N LYS A 80 17.02 -16.86 -0.20
CA LYS A 80 17.70 -15.62 0.20
C LYS A 80 16.81 -14.76 1.08
N ASN A 81 17.43 -13.74 1.69
CA ASN A 81 16.68 -12.70 2.38
C ASN A 81 15.79 -11.95 1.38
N LEU A 82 14.57 -11.66 1.80
CA LEU A 82 13.64 -10.82 1.10
C LEU A 82 14.08 -9.35 1.14
N PRO A 83 13.63 -8.52 0.20
CA PRO A 83 13.90 -7.09 0.20
C PRO A 83 13.57 -6.41 1.54
N PRO A 84 14.37 -5.41 1.97
CA PRO A 84 14.04 -4.64 3.15
C PRO A 84 12.77 -3.82 2.94
N PHE A 85 12.00 -3.62 4.01
CA PHE A 85 10.77 -2.84 4.02
C PHE A 85 10.66 -1.97 5.28
N GLN A 86 9.71 -1.03 5.27
CA GLN A 86 9.34 -0.27 6.45
C GLN A 86 8.06 -0.85 7.06
N ALA A 87 8.01 -0.91 8.40
CA ALA A 87 6.84 -1.45 9.10
C ALA A 87 5.56 -0.72 8.68
N GLY A 88 4.54 -1.51 8.27
CA GLY A 88 3.28 -1.03 7.72
C GLY A 88 3.15 -1.08 6.19
N GLN A 89 4.25 -1.33 5.47
CA GLN A 89 4.21 -1.55 4.01
C GLN A 89 3.52 -2.87 3.62
N TYR A 90 3.13 -2.96 2.36
CA TYR A 90 2.47 -4.13 1.76
C TYR A 90 3.24 -4.65 0.54
N ILE A 91 2.95 -5.89 0.14
CA ILE A 91 3.28 -6.40 -1.20
C ILE A 91 2.00 -6.64 -1.98
N ASN A 92 2.07 -6.60 -3.31
CA ASN A 92 0.97 -7.02 -4.17
C ASN A 92 1.23 -8.44 -4.68
N LEU A 93 0.39 -9.39 -4.26
CA LEU A 93 0.51 -10.82 -4.60
C LEU A 93 -0.26 -11.12 -5.89
N PHE A 94 0.43 -11.62 -6.91
CA PHE A 94 -0.17 -12.01 -8.18
C PHE A 94 -0.76 -13.41 -8.09
N VAL A 95 -1.97 -13.58 -8.63
CA VAL A 95 -2.70 -14.85 -8.65
C VAL A 95 -3.35 -15.05 -10.02
N SER A 96 -3.35 -16.30 -10.48
CA SER A 96 -4.13 -16.72 -11.66
C SER A 96 -5.23 -17.67 -11.20
N LEU A 97 -6.47 -17.23 -11.32
CA LEU A 97 -7.64 -17.99 -10.87
C LEU A 97 -8.72 -17.95 -11.94
N ALA A 98 -9.27 -19.11 -12.30
CA ALA A 98 -10.33 -19.24 -13.31
C ALA A 98 -10.01 -18.50 -14.64
N GLY A 99 -8.77 -18.57 -15.10
CA GLY A 99 -8.31 -17.89 -16.32
C GLY A 99 -8.08 -16.38 -16.19
N VAL A 100 -8.26 -15.81 -15.00
CA VAL A 100 -8.06 -14.37 -14.72
C VAL A 100 -6.74 -14.17 -13.98
N LEU A 101 -5.82 -13.41 -14.59
CA LEU A 101 -4.62 -12.92 -13.91
C LEU A 101 -4.97 -11.62 -13.16
N THR A 102 -4.83 -11.65 -11.85
CA THR A 102 -5.14 -10.51 -10.97
C THR A 102 -4.11 -10.43 -9.85
N ALA A 103 -4.19 -9.39 -9.02
CA ALA A 103 -3.30 -9.25 -7.87
C ALA A 103 -4.01 -8.58 -6.70
N ARG A 104 -3.59 -8.89 -5.46
CA ARG A 104 -4.13 -8.26 -4.25
C ARG A 104 -3.02 -7.74 -3.33
N PRO A 105 -3.17 -6.50 -2.79
CA PRO A 105 -2.26 -5.98 -1.80
C PRO A 105 -2.51 -6.64 -0.44
N TYR A 106 -1.45 -7.01 0.26
CA TYR A 106 -1.48 -7.48 1.62
C TYR A 106 -0.36 -6.83 2.43
N SER A 107 -0.73 -6.12 3.51
CA SER A 107 0.23 -5.56 4.46
C SER A 107 1.07 -6.68 5.05
N ILE A 108 2.38 -6.45 5.14
CA ILE A 108 3.30 -7.37 5.80
C ILE A 108 3.09 -7.20 7.31
N SER A 109 2.65 -8.26 8.01
CA SER A 109 2.40 -8.23 9.45
C SER A 109 3.63 -8.62 10.30
N SER A 110 4.66 -9.19 9.67
CA SER A 110 5.95 -9.47 10.31
C SER A 110 6.79 -8.20 10.50
N SER A 111 7.84 -8.29 11.31
CA SER A 111 8.75 -7.17 11.53
C SER A 111 9.78 -7.06 10.39
N PRO A 112 10.07 -5.85 9.87
CA PRO A 112 11.21 -5.59 8.98
C PRO A 112 12.58 -5.96 9.55
N LYS A 113 12.70 -6.26 10.85
CA LYS A 113 13.95 -6.78 11.44
C LYS A 113 14.24 -8.23 11.03
N ASN A 114 13.22 -8.98 10.58
CA ASN A 114 13.37 -10.33 10.05
C ASN A 114 13.10 -10.33 8.54
N LEU A 115 14.17 -10.42 7.74
CA LEU A 115 14.07 -10.49 6.28
C LEU A 115 14.04 -11.93 5.74
N LYS A 116 13.88 -12.95 6.61
CA LYS A 116 13.74 -14.34 6.16
C LYS A 116 12.36 -14.63 5.59
N SER A 117 11.33 -13.97 6.10
CA SER A 117 9.96 -14.17 5.64
C SER A 117 9.09 -12.91 5.75
N TYR A 118 8.10 -12.81 4.87
CA TYR A 118 6.97 -11.90 5.01
C TYR A 118 5.77 -12.70 5.52
N GLU A 119 5.15 -12.22 6.61
CA GLU A 119 3.86 -12.74 7.04
C GLU A 119 2.74 -11.92 6.38
N LEU A 120 1.83 -12.59 5.65
CA LEU A 120 0.66 -11.99 5.03
C LEU A 120 -0.60 -12.47 5.74
N THR A 121 -1.20 -11.61 6.56
CA THR A 121 -2.42 -11.94 7.32
C THR A 121 -3.65 -11.60 6.50
N ILE A 122 -4.36 -12.64 6.06
CA ILE A 122 -5.43 -12.57 5.08
C ILE A 122 -6.73 -12.93 5.77
N LYS A 123 -7.66 -11.98 5.79
CA LYS A 123 -9.04 -12.21 6.23
C LYS A 123 -9.95 -12.44 5.02
N ARG A 124 -10.91 -13.35 5.15
CA ARG A 124 -11.90 -13.61 4.12
C ARG A 124 -12.73 -12.35 3.84
N ALA A 125 -12.70 -11.88 2.60
CA ALA A 125 -13.65 -10.90 2.09
C ALA A 125 -14.93 -11.62 1.63
N GLU A 126 -16.08 -11.20 2.16
CA GLU A 126 -17.39 -11.70 1.72
C GLU A 126 -17.62 -11.37 0.25
N GLY A 127 -17.99 -12.37 -0.57
CA GLY A 127 -18.09 -12.23 -2.03
C GLY A 127 -16.75 -11.95 -2.73
N GLY A 128 -15.62 -12.07 -2.03
CA GLY A 128 -14.29 -11.83 -2.59
C GLY A 128 -13.85 -12.92 -3.56
N PHE A 129 -13.10 -12.54 -4.61
CA PHE A 129 -12.60 -13.48 -5.62
C PHE A 129 -11.30 -14.19 -5.20
N VAL A 130 -10.38 -13.47 -4.55
CA VAL A 130 -9.01 -13.97 -4.27
C VAL A 130 -8.86 -14.47 -2.84
N SER A 131 -9.45 -13.80 -1.84
CA SER A 131 -9.26 -14.21 -0.45
C SER A 131 -9.80 -15.61 -0.13
N PRO A 132 -10.94 -16.09 -0.68
CA PRO A 132 -11.35 -17.48 -0.47
C PRO A 132 -10.29 -18.47 -0.97
N TYR A 133 -9.78 -18.27 -2.19
CA TYR A 133 -8.73 -19.10 -2.77
C TYR A 133 -7.47 -19.16 -1.89
N LEU A 134 -6.99 -17.99 -1.44
CA LEU A 134 -5.81 -17.93 -0.56
C LEU A 134 -6.01 -18.62 0.80
N LEU A 135 -7.26 -18.75 1.26
CA LEU A 135 -7.58 -19.37 2.54
C LEU A 135 -7.94 -20.85 2.40
N ASP A 136 -8.58 -21.26 1.32
CA ASP A 136 -9.17 -22.60 1.18
C ASP A 136 -8.27 -23.55 0.38
N ASP A 137 -7.61 -23.04 -0.65
CA ASP A 137 -6.93 -23.87 -1.66
C ASP A 137 -5.41 -23.86 -1.55
N VAL A 138 -4.83 -22.78 -1.01
CA VAL A 138 -3.38 -22.61 -0.93
C VAL A 138 -2.75 -23.58 0.06
N LYS A 139 -1.62 -24.15 -0.33
CA LYS A 139 -0.86 -25.14 0.45
C LYS A 139 0.58 -24.69 0.67
N VAL A 140 1.21 -25.23 1.71
CA VAL A 140 2.65 -25.13 1.92
C VAL A 140 3.39 -25.64 0.69
N GLY A 141 4.46 -24.95 0.31
CA GLY A 141 5.25 -25.20 -0.89
C GLY A 141 4.74 -24.47 -2.14
N GLN A 142 3.54 -23.88 -2.12
CA GLN A 142 3.01 -23.19 -3.29
C GLN A 142 3.78 -21.89 -3.58
N GLU A 143 4.02 -21.64 -4.86
CA GLU A 143 4.74 -20.46 -5.35
C GLU A 143 3.80 -19.35 -5.82
N PHE A 144 4.27 -18.13 -5.62
CA PHE A 144 3.61 -16.91 -6.06
C PHE A 144 4.63 -15.91 -6.59
N GLU A 145 4.17 -15.01 -7.45
CA GLU A 145 4.90 -13.79 -7.76
C GLU A 145 4.32 -12.62 -6.93
N SER A 146 5.17 -11.69 -6.51
CA SER A 146 4.74 -10.44 -5.90
C SER A 146 5.52 -9.24 -6.41
N THR A 147 5.04 -8.03 -6.13
CA THR A 147 5.89 -6.83 -6.18
C THR A 147 6.91 -6.86 -5.04
N GLY A 148 7.88 -5.94 -5.07
CA GLY A 148 8.58 -5.51 -3.87
C GLY A 148 7.63 -4.84 -2.85
N PRO A 149 8.11 -4.57 -1.62
CA PRO A 149 7.38 -3.78 -0.64
C PRO A 149 7.02 -2.39 -1.18
N MET A 150 5.79 -1.96 -0.94
CA MET A 150 5.21 -0.70 -1.39
C MET A 150 4.34 -0.07 -0.29
N GLY A 151 3.90 1.17 -0.54
CA GLY A 151 2.98 1.88 0.34
C GLY A 151 3.64 2.96 1.18
N SER A 152 2.83 3.95 1.57
CA SER A 152 3.23 5.11 2.38
C SER A 152 2.73 5.04 3.82
N PHE A 153 1.99 3.99 4.19
CA PHE A 153 1.50 3.76 5.55
C PHE A 153 2.59 3.16 6.43
N HIS A 154 3.69 3.89 6.59
CA HIS A 154 4.79 3.52 7.44
C HIS A 154 5.08 4.62 8.47
N HIS A 155 5.87 4.27 9.47
CA HIS A 155 6.29 5.22 10.49
C HIS A 155 7.60 5.91 10.11
N ASN A 156 7.69 7.22 10.36
CA ASN A 156 8.92 8.00 10.29
C ASN A 156 9.03 8.86 11.55
N PRO A 157 9.94 8.53 12.48
CA PRO A 157 10.00 9.18 13.79
C PRO A 157 10.30 10.68 13.71
N LEU A 158 10.99 11.15 12.66
CA LEU A 158 11.33 12.57 12.49
C LEU A 158 10.11 13.47 12.29
N PHE A 159 9.10 12.97 11.58
CA PHE A 159 7.90 13.76 11.24
C PHE A 159 6.67 13.33 12.02
N HIS A 160 6.60 12.05 12.40
CA HIS A 160 5.45 11.49 13.09
C HIS A 160 5.60 11.56 14.62
N GLY A 161 6.82 11.66 15.14
CA GLY A 161 7.09 11.59 16.59
C GLY A 161 6.98 10.17 17.13
N LEU A 162 6.91 10.01 18.45
CA LEU A 162 6.99 8.71 19.12
C LEU A 162 5.69 8.29 19.83
N ASP A 163 4.64 9.11 19.76
CA ASP A 163 3.35 8.86 20.41
C ASP A 163 2.29 8.53 19.35
N LEU A 164 1.97 7.24 19.25
CA LEU A 164 1.29 6.64 18.11
C LEU A 164 -0.02 6.01 18.55
N VAL A 165 -1.10 6.37 17.85
CA VAL A 165 -2.44 5.81 18.04
C VAL A 165 -2.85 5.07 16.78
N PHE A 166 -3.23 3.81 16.91
CA PHE A 166 -3.77 3.01 15.82
C PHE A 166 -5.26 2.79 16.04
N LEU A 167 -6.06 3.22 15.08
CA LEU A 167 -7.47 2.86 14.98
C LEU A 167 -7.56 1.73 13.96
N ALA A 168 -7.68 0.50 14.46
CA ALA A 168 -7.69 -0.70 13.63
C ALA A 168 -9.09 -1.33 13.57
N GLY A 169 -9.49 -1.80 12.40
CA GLY A 169 -10.74 -2.52 12.18
C GLY A 169 -10.50 -3.86 11.48
N GLY A 170 -10.85 -4.98 12.12
CA GLY A 170 -10.68 -6.32 11.54
C GLY A 170 -9.24 -6.60 11.10
N SER A 171 -9.03 -6.94 9.82
CA SER A 171 -7.69 -7.20 9.26
C SER A 171 -6.79 -5.97 9.16
N GLY A 172 -7.33 -4.76 9.37
CA GLY A 172 -6.52 -3.53 9.43
C GLY A 172 -5.51 -3.48 10.58
N ILE A 173 -5.51 -4.48 11.46
CA ILE A 173 -4.49 -4.65 12.50
C ILE A 173 -3.12 -5.10 11.94
N ALA A 174 -3.08 -5.73 10.76
CA ALA A 174 -1.86 -6.28 10.17
C ALA A 174 -0.68 -5.27 10.08
N PRO A 175 -0.86 -4.05 9.52
CA PRO A 175 0.22 -3.06 9.51
C PRO A 175 0.61 -2.58 10.92
N ALA A 176 -0.33 -2.51 11.86
CA ALA A 176 -0.05 -2.13 13.25
C ALA A 176 0.81 -3.19 13.96
N MET A 177 0.57 -4.49 13.70
CA MET A 177 1.41 -5.58 14.21
C MET A 177 2.86 -5.47 13.74
N SER A 178 3.07 -5.16 12.45
CA SER A 178 4.42 -4.93 11.93
C SER A 178 5.13 -3.80 12.67
N MET A 179 4.43 -2.70 12.96
CA MET A 179 4.97 -1.56 13.71
C MET A 179 5.24 -1.91 15.18
N LEU A 180 4.31 -2.59 15.86
CA LEU A 180 4.50 -3.06 17.24
C LEU A 180 5.73 -3.97 17.35
N LYS A 181 5.82 -5.03 16.54
CA LYS A 181 6.96 -5.97 16.54
C LYS A 181 8.28 -5.27 16.25
N SER A 182 8.26 -4.15 15.53
CA SER A 182 9.47 -3.39 15.18
C SER A 182 9.94 -2.45 16.27
N PHE A 183 9.02 -1.73 16.89
CA PHE A 183 9.33 -0.56 17.72
C PHE A 183 9.19 -0.81 19.21
N LEU A 184 8.32 -1.74 19.63
CA LEU A 184 8.01 -1.92 21.05
C LEU A 184 9.20 -2.42 21.88
N ALA A 185 10.10 -3.20 21.26
CA ALA A 185 11.35 -3.66 21.86
C ALA A 185 12.55 -2.72 21.59
N SER A 186 12.33 -1.54 20.99
CA SER A 186 13.41 -0.58 20.77
C SER A 186 13.74 0.21 22.05
N GLN A 187 14.93 0.83 22.11
CA GLN A 187 15.32 1.70 23.21
C GLN A 187 14.67 3.09 23.14
N GLU A 188 13.98 3.39 22.04
CA GLU A 188 13.30 4.66 21.84
C GLU A 188 12.03 4.73 22.71
N PRO A 189 11.67 5.90 23.26
CA PRO A 189 10.54 6.07 24.17
C PRO A 189 9.18 6.11 23.43
N PHE A 190 8.93 5.14 22.56
CA PHE A 190 7.64 5.01 21.87
C PHE A 190 6.50 4.80 22.86
N ARG A 191 5.36 5.45 22.60
CA ARG A 191 4.07 5.18 23.24
C ARG A 191 3.11 4.67 22.17
N PHE A 192 2.52 3.51 22.41
CA PHE A 192 1.55 2.89 21.52
C PHE A 192 0.18 2.84 22.17
N HIS A 193 -0.85 3.23 21.43
CA HIS A 193 -2.24 2.97 21.79
C HIS A 193 -2.95 2.34 20.60
N ILE A 194 -3.34 1.06 20.71
CA ILE A 194 -4.19 0.42 19.71
C ILE A 194 -5.63 0.44 20.21
N ILE A 195 -6.50 1.11 19.46
CA ILE A 195 -7.96 1.05 19.58
C ILE A 195 -8.46 0.09 18.51
N TYR A 196 -8.79 -1.13 18.91
CA TYR A 196 -9.09 -2.23 18.00
C TYR A 196 -10.57 -2.60 17.99
N SER A 197 -11.24 -2.38 16.86
CA SER A 197 -12.66 -2.64 16.67
C SER A 197 -12.93 -3.88 15.83
N ASN A 198 -13.74 -4.80 16.36
CA ASN A 198 -14.12 -6.03 15.68
C ASN A 198 -15.63 -6.28 15.76
N SER A 199 -16.12 -7.19 14.91
CA SER A 199 -17.53 -7.57 14.89
C SER A 199 -17.84 -8.67 15.90
N TYR A 200 -17.04 -9.74 15.94
CA TYR A 200 -17.31 -10.93 16.73
C TYR A 200 -16.12 -11.30 17.61
N GLU A 201 -16.38 -11.81 18.82
CA GLU A 201 -15.36 -12.17 19.81
C GLU A 201 -14.42 -13.29 19.33
N ASN A 202 -14.94 -14.26 18.58
CA ASN A 202 -14.17 -15.40 18.06
C ASN A 202 -13.36 -15.09 16.78
N ASP A 203 -13.38 -13.84 16.32
CA ASP A 203 -12.79 -13.43 15.04
C ASP A 203 -11.90 -12.18 15.19
N VAL A 204 -11.25 -12.07 16.35
CA VAL A 204 -10.31 -11.00 16.69
C VAL A 204 -8.88 -11.48 16.41
N ILE A 205 -8.27 -10.93 15.35
CA ILE A 205 -6.95 -11.35 14.87
C ILE A 205 -5.88 -10.89 15.86
N PHE A 206 -4.92 -11.76 16.18
CA PHE A 206 -3.77 -11.50 17.08
C PHE A 206 -4.14 -11.16 18.53
N ILE A 207 -5.35 -11.45 19.00
CA ILE A 207 -5.79 -10.93 20.30
C ILE A 207 -4.92 -11.37 21.48
N ASP A 208 -4.54 -12.65 21.52
CA ASP A 208 -3.69 -13.16 22.59
C ASP A 208 -2.29 -12.55 22.54
N GLU A 209 -1.72 -12.40 21.35
CA GLU A 209 -0.43 -11.73 21.15
C GLU A 209 -0.50 -10.27 21.60
N LEU A 210 -1.54 -9.53 21.20
CA LEU A 210 -1.75 -8.14 21.59
C LEU A 210 -1.91 -7.98 23.10
N ARG A 211 -2.71 -8.82 23.75
CA ARG A 211 -2.90 -8.79 25.21
C ARG A 211 -1.61 -9.12 25.96
N ASN A 212 -0.85 -10.11 25.47
CA ASN A 212 0.45 -10.46 26.03
C ASN A 212 1.45 -9.30 25.90
N LEU A 213 1.50 -8.65 24.73
CA LEU A 213 2.34 -7.46 24.52
C LEU A 213 1.94 -6.30 25.44
N ALA A 214 0.64 -6.05 25.60
CA ALA A 214 0.13 -5.00 26.50
C ALA A 214 0.47 -5.28 27.97
N ALA A 215 0.43 -6.55 28.39
CA ALA A 215 0.84 -6.95 29.74
C ALA A 215 2.36 -6.82 29.97
N ALA A 216 3.16 -7.11 28.94
CA ALA A 216 4.62 -7.07 29.02
C ALA A 216 5.23 -5.65 28.92
N HIS A 217 4.54 -4.71 28.27
CA HIS A 217 5.09 -3.40 27.91
C HIS A 217 4.24 -2.23 28.45
N LYS A 218 4.76 -1.50 29.42
CA LYS A 218 4.09 -0.32 30.02
C LYS A 218 3.81 0.81 29.04
N ASN A 219 4.54 0.84 27.92
CA ASN A 219 4.41 1.85 26.87
C ASN A 219 3.44 1.44 25.75
N PHE A 220 2.68 0.35 25.93
CA PHE A 220 1.63 -0.08 25.02
C PHE A 220 0.29 -0.23 25.74
N VAL A 221 -0.73 0.45 25.22
CA VAL A 221 -2.12 0.36 25.65
C VAL A 221 -2.95 -0.30 24.55
N LEU A 222 -3.69 -1.34 24.90
CA LEU A 222 -4.70 -1.96 24.04
C LEU A 222 -6.09 -1.58 24.55
N THR A 223 -6.95 -1.12 23.64
CA THR A 223 -8.36 -0.88 23.91
C THR A 223 -9.20 -1.63 22.89
N GLU A 224 -10.04 -2.54 23.38
CA GLU A 224 -10.80 -3.47 22.55
C GLU A 224 -12.27 -3.05 22.43
N PHE A 225 -12.82 -3.11 21.23
CA PHE A 225 -14.22 -2.87 20.92
C PHE A 225 -14.83 -4.08 20.19
N LEU A 226 -15.99 -4.54 20.66
CA LEU A 226 -16.81 -5.53 19.97
C LEU A 226 -18.20 -4.98 19.68
N SER A 227 -18.60 -5.04 18.41
CA SER A 227 -19.85 -4.44 17.93
C SER A 227 -21.02 -5.42 17.79
N ARG A 228 -20.79 -6.74 17.85
CA ARG A 228 -21.81 -7.80 17.80
C ARG A 228 -21.42 -8.96 18.72
N GLU A 229 -22.41 -9.77 19.09
CA GLU A 229 -22.27 -11.05 19.80
C GLU A 229 -21.18 -11.05 20.88
N VAL A 230 -21.46 -10.32 21.95
CA VAL A 230 -20.52 -10.11 23.05
C VAL A 230 -20.92 -11.00 24.21
N SER A 231 -20.00 -11.85 24.67
CA SER A 231 -20.22 -12.65 25.88
C SER A 231 -20.45 -11.77 27.12
N SER A 232 -21.11 -12.32 28.14
CA SER A 232 -21.28 -11.63 29.43
C SER A 232 -19.94 -11.32 30.10
N GLU A 233 -18.93 -12.15 29.86
CA GLU A 233 -17.58 -12.05 30.44
C GLU A 233 -16.68 -11.02 29.75
N TYR A 234 -17.07 -10.50 28.57
CA TYR A 234 -16.27 -9.53 27.85
C TYR A 234 -16.15 -8.20 28.61
N LYS A 235 -14.91 -7.80 28.89
CA LYS A 235 -14.56 -6.63 29.70
C LYS A 235 -14.25 -5.37 28.88
N GLY A 236 -14.13 -5.49 27.55
CA GLY A 236 -13.86 -4.35 26.68
C GLY A 236 -15.09 -3.51 26.36
N TYR A 237 -14.92 -2.54 25.47
CA TYR A 237 -16.01 -1.67 25.04
C TYR A 237 -16.99 -2.39 24.12
N ARG A 238 -18.28 -2.14 24.33
CA ARG A 238 -19.36 -2.68 23.51
C ARG A 238 -19.82 -1.65 22.50
N GLY A 239 -20.17 -2.10 21.30
CA GLY A 239 -20.61 -1.25 20.21
C GLY A 239 -19.47 -0.72 19.35
N ARG A 240 -19.73 0.39 18.66
CA ARG A 240 -18.75 1.07 17.82
C ARG A 240 -18.11 2.21 18.61
N LEU A 241 -16.85 2.50 18.31
CA LEU A 241 -16.16 3.68 18.84
C LEU A 241 -16.97 4.95 18.58
N ASP A 242 -17.22 5.75 19.61
CA ASP A 242 -17.90 7.04 19.52
C ASP A 242 -16.98 8.18 19.96
N PHE A 243 -17.45 9.42 19.76
CA PHE A 243 -16.69 10.62 20.08
C PHE A 243 -16.36 10.73 21.57
N ALA A 244 -17.34 10.49 22.45
CA ALA A 244 -17.16 10.65 23.90
C ALA A 244 -16.13 9.66 24.45
N THR A 245 -16.18 8.41 23.98
CA THR A 245 -15.21 7.38 24.35
C THR A 245 -13.84 7.72 23.80
N LEU A 246 -13.75 8.11 22.52
CA LEU A 246 -12.47 8.49 21.92
C LEU A 246 -11.82 9.69 22.63
N GLN A 247 -12.62 10.69 23.01
CA GLN A 247 -12.16 11.85 23.79
C GLN A 247 -11.62 11.43 25.17
N THR A 248 -12.27 10.46 25.81
CA THR A 248 -11.84 9.93 27.12
C THR A 248 -10.54 9.13 27.00
N LEU A 249 -10.38 8.37 25.91
CA LEU A 249 -9.22 7.52 25.66
C LEU A 249 -7.96 8.30 25.28
N LEU A 250 -8.11 9.50 24.70
CA LEU A 250 -7.01 10.27 24.13
C LEU A 250 -6.69 11.52 24.94
N SER A 251 -5.58 11.51 25.66
CA SER A 251 -4.96 12.74 26.17
C SER A 251 -4.25 13.50 25.05
N GLU A 252 -4.32 14.83 25.05
CA GLU A 252 -3.55 15.71 24.13
C GLU A 252 -3.57 15.28 22.64
N PRO A 253 -4.75 15.10 22.01
CA PRO A 253 -4.88 14.46 20.70
C PRO A 253 -4.06 15.13 19.59
N SER A 254 -3.87 16.45 19.65
CA SER A 254 -3.08 17.22 18.67
C SER A 254 -1.59 16.86 18.62
N SER A 255 -1.05 16.23 19.67
CA SER A 255 0.37 15.88 19.79
C SER A 255 0.73 14.52 19.17
N LYS A 256 -0.27 13.69 18.88
CA LYS A 256 -0.11 12.28 18.49
C LYS A 256 -0.10 12.09 16.97
N MET A 257 0.41 10.95 16.54
CA MET A 257 0.24 10.46 15.16
C MET A 257 -0.82 9.37 15.13
N TYR A 258 -1.77 9.49 14.21
CA TYR A 258 -2.87 8.55 14.05
C TYR A 258 -2.69 7.71 12.79
N TYR A 259 -2.85 6.40 12.95
CA TYR A 259 -2.85 5.40 11.90
C TYR A 259 -4.22 4.74 11.86
N VAL A 260 -4.96 4.90 10.77
CA VAL A 260 -6.30 4.35 10.62
C VAL A 260 -6.27 3.29 9.52
N CYS A 261 -6.66 2.07 9.85
CA CYS A 261 -6.75 1.00 8.86
C CYS A 261 -7.90 0.04 9.20
N GLY A 262 -8.79 -0.16 8.24
CA GLY A 262 -9.95 -1.02 8.37
C GLY A 262 -10.85 -0.92 7.12
N PRO A 263 -12.06 -1.49 7.16
CA PRO A 263 -13.03 -1.33 6.08
C PRO A 263 -13.37 0.15 5.83
N THR A 264 -13.76 0.51 4.60
CA THR A 264 -14.05 1.92 4.22
C THR A 264 -14.97 2.64 5.21
N PRO A 265 -16.12 2.08 5.67
CA PRO A 265 -16.97 2.76 6.64
C PRO A 265 -16.31 3.01 7.99
N PHE A 266 -15.38 2.14 8.41
CA PHE A 266 -14.61 2.31 9.64
C PHE A 266 -13.60 3.44 9.50
N ASN A 267 -12.87 3.49 8.37
CA ASN A 267 -11.89 4.53 8.10
C ASN A 267 -12.55 5.92 8.05
N GLU A 268 -13.67 6.05 7.35
CA GLU A 268 -14.45 7.29 7.26
C GLU A 268 -14.94 7.76 8.63
N HIS A 269 -15.48 6.83 9.42
CA HIS A 269 -15.97 7.10 10.77
C HIS A 269 -14.84 7.59 11.69
N CYS A 270 -13.70 6.90 11.70
CA CYS A 270 -12.53 7.31 12.49
C CYS A 270 -11.97 8.66 12.03
N ALA A 271 -11.89 8.91 10.72
CA ALA A 271 -11.44 10.19 10.18
C ALA A 271 -12.34 11.34 10.64
N LYS A 272 -13.66 11.13 10.63
CA LYS A 272 -14.63 12.10 11.13
C LYS A 272 -14.43 12.38 12.62
N LEU A 273 -14.35 11.33 13.45
CA LEU A 273 -14.14 11.48 14.89
C LEU A 273 -12.84 12.24 15.23
N LEU A 274 -11.74 11.91 14.54
CA LEU A 274 -10.46 12.60 14.73
C LEU A 274 -10.53 14.07 14.30
N SER A 275 -11.23 14.37 13.20
CA SER A 275 -11.45 15.74 12.76
C SER A 275 -12.29 16.53 13.77
N GLU A 276 -13.33 15.92 14.33
CA GLU A 276 -14.17 16.53 15.39
C GLU A 276 -13.37 16.79 16.67
N LEU A 277 -12.38 15.94 16.98
CA LEU A 277 -11.42 16.16 18.08
C LEU A 277 -10.35 17.22 17.79
N GLY A 278 -10.38 17.84 16.60
CA GLY A 278 -9.44 18.89 16.21
C GLY A 278 -8.07 18.35 15.75
N VAL A 279 -7.96 17.05 15.46
CA VAL A 279 -6.71 16.47 14.93
C VAL A 279 -6.48 16.98 13.51
N LYS A 280 -5.31 17.57 13.27
CA LYS A 280 -4.92 18.08 11.95
C LYS A 280 -4.75 16.91 10.97
N SER A 281 -5.18 17.09 9.72
CA SER A 281 -5.08 16.06 8.67
C SER A 281 -3.66 15.53 8.45
N GLY A 282 -2.62 16.37 8.61
CA GLY A 282 -1.22 15.95 8.54
C GLY A 282 -0.75 15.01 9.65
N ARG A 283 -1.57 14.79 10.69
CA ARG A 283 -1.35 13.83 11.77
C ARG A 283 -2.16 12.54 11.61
N ILE A 284 -2.87 12.37 10.51
CA ILE A 284 -3.73 11.22 10.25
C ILE A 284 -3.26 10.54 8.96
N LEU A 285 -2.79 9.31 9.07
CA LEU A 285 -2.57 8.40 7.95
C LEU A 285 -3.72 7.40 7.91
N ILE A 286 -4.28 7.21 6.72
CA ILE A 286 -5.37 6.27 6.47
C ILE A 286 -4.93 5.34 5.35
N GLU A 287 -5.01 4.03 5.57
CA GLU A 287 -4.80 3.02 4.52
C GLU A 287 -6.16 2.51 4.04
N SER A 288 -6.44 2.69 2.74
CA SER A 288 -7.72 2.32 2.11
C SER A 288 -7.67 0.89 1.54
N ASN A 289 -8.64 0.05 1.90
CA ASN A 289 -8.66 -1.38 1.54
C ASN A 289 -9.36 -1.72 0.20
N GLY A 290 -9.31 -0.82 -0.78
CA GLY A 290 -9.83 -1.06 -2.14
C GLY A 290 -10.97 -0.13 -2.57
N PRO A 291 -11.66 -0.45 -3.68
CA PRO A 291 -12.75 0.38 -4.19
C PRO A 291 -14.00 0.30 -3.29
N PRO A 292 -14.82 1.36 -3.25
CA PRO A 292 -16.05 1.37 -2.47
C PRO A 292 -17.02 0.29 -3.00
N PRO A 293 -17.64 -0.51 -2.11
CA PRO A 293 -18.53 -1.61 -2.53
C PRO A 293 -19.88 -1.12 -3.07
N LYS A 294 -20.26 0.13 -2.77
CA LYS A 294 -21.55 0.75 -3.13
C LYS A 294 -21.32 2.15 -3.72
N PRO A 295 -20.68 2.24 -4.90
CA PRO A 295 -20.37 3.54 -5.52
C PRO A 295 -21.64 4.36 -5.81
N GLU A 296 -22.78 3.70 -5.98
CA GLU A 296 -24.09 4.33 -6.21
C GLU A 296 -24.63 5.13 -5.02
N LYS A 297 -24.05 4.96 -3.84
CA LYS A 297 -24.40 5.72 -2.63
C LYS A 297 -23.50 6.92 -2.38
N MET A 298 -22.51 7.13 -3.25
CA MET A 298 -21.52 8.18 -3.08
C MET A 298 -21.95 9.47 -3.76
N ASP A 299 -21.45 10.58 -3.23
CA ASP A 299 -21.67 11.89 -3.81
C ASP A 299 -21.09 11.97 -5.23
N GLY A 300 -21.89 12.49 -6.17
CA GLY A 300 -21.51 12.63 -7.57
C GLY A 300 -21.80 11.42 -8.45
N TRP A 301 -22.36 10.33 -7.90
CA TRP A 301 -22.91 9.26 -8.73
C TRP A 301 -24.11 9.76 -9.53
N PRO A 302 -24.26 9.43 -10.84
CA PRO A 302 -25.39 9.89 -11.63
C PRO A 302 -26.73 9.38 -11.09
N ASN A 303 -27.63 10.32 -10.78
CA ASN A 303 -29.02 10.00 -10.40
C ASN A 303 -29.65 9.10 -11.46
N SER A 304 -30.41 8.08 -11.04
CA SER A 304 -31.07 7.06 -11.88
C SER A 304 -30.17 5.99 -12.56
N LEU A 305 -28.85 6.05 -12.38
CA LEU A 305 -27.95 5.05 -12.95
C LEU A 305 -27.85 3.82 -12.05
N LEU A 306 -28.48 2.72 -12.47
CA LEU A 306 -28.40 1.44 -11.77
C LEU A 306 -27.00 0.83 -11.88
N PRO A 307 -26.41 0.31 -10.80
CA PRO A 307 -25.08 -0.32 -10.82
C PRO A 307 -25.03 -1.58 -11.68
N THR A 308 -26.19 -2.18 -11.98
CA THR A 308 -26.34 -3.35 -12.86
C THR A 308 -26.42 -3.01 -14.34
N LYS A 309 -26.57 -1.73 -14.71
CA LYS A 309 -26.58 -1.31 -16.12
C LYS A 309 -25.25 -1.68 -16.77
N GLU A 310 -25.32 -2.08 -18.03
CA GLU A 310 -24.13 -2.38 -18.83
C GLU A 310 -23.76 -1.23 -19.77
N VAL A 311 -22.45 -1.03 -19.95
CA VAL A 311 -21.85 -0.11 -20.91
C VAL A 311 -20.74 -0.83 -21.69
N ASN A 312 -20.37 -0.29 -22.84
CA ASN A 312 -19.29 -0.83 -23.66
C ASN A 312 -17.93 -0.24 -23.24
N VAL A 313 -16.96 -1.11 -23.05
CA VAL A 313 -15.54 -0.73 -22.89
C VAL A 313 -14.78 -1.20 -24.12
N LYS A 314 -14.07 -0.28 -24.76
CA LYS A 314 -13.18 -0.55 -25.89
C LYS A 314 -11.73 -0.28 -25.50
N VAL A 315 -10.83 -1.20 -25.83
CA VAL A 315 -9.39 -1.08 -25.54
C VAL A 315 -8.63 -0.95 -26.86
N GLY A 316 -8.10 0.25 -27.15
CA GLY A 316 -7.44 0.52 -28.43
C GLY A 316 -8.29 0.13 -29.64
N ASN A 317 -7.75 -0.70 -30.53
CA ASN A 317 -8.44 -1.17 -31.74
C ASN A 317 -9.20 -2.50 -31.55
N GLN A 318 -9.36 -2.97 -30.32
CA GLN A 318 -10.03 -4.24 -30.03
C GLN A 318 -11.56 -4.10 -30.10
N LYS A 319 -12.25 -5.25 -30.21
CA LYS A 319 -13.72 -5.29 -30.11
C LYS A 319 -14.17 -4.83 -28.71
N PRO A 320 -15.24 -4.04 -28.60
CA PRO A 320 -15.77 -3.66 -27.31
C PRO A 320 -16.34 -4.87 -26.57
N PHE A 321 -16.31 -4.81 -25.25
CA PHE A 321 -16.95 -5.77 -24.35
C PHE A 321 -17.85 -5.06 -23.36
N LYS A 322 -18.88 -5.75 -22.88
CA LYS A 322 -19.84 -5.18 -21.93
C LYS A 322 -19.35 -5.32 -20.50
N VAL A 323 -19.59 -4.28 -19.70
CA VAL A 323 -19.25 -4.24 -18.28
C VAL A 323 -20.37 -3.61 -17.48
N LYS A 324 -20.50 -4.01 -16.21
CA LYS A 324 -21.43 -3.38 -15.28
C LYS A 324 -20.87 -2.06 -14.78
N VAL A 325 -21.73 -1.05 -14.72
CA VAL A 325 -21.36 0.30 -14.26
C VAL A 325 -20.90 0.31 -12.79
N GLY A 326 -21.50 -0.53 -11.94
CA GLY A 326 -21.14 -0.65 -10.53
C GLY A 326 -19.84 -1.41 -10.26
N GLU A 327 -19.10 -1.80 -11.30
CA GLU A 327 -17.87 -2.55 -11.18
C GLU A 327 -16.64 -1.70 -11.54
N PRO A 328 -15.54 -1.80 -10.76
CA PRO A 328 -14.29 -1.15 -11.12
C PRO A 328 -13.78 -1.61 -12.49
N LEU A 329 -13.33 -0.65 -13.31
CA LEU A 329 -12.83 -0.89 -14.66
C LEU A 329 -11.70 -1.92 -14.68
N LEU A 330 -10.79 -1.90 -13.69
CA LEU A 330 -9.71 -2.88 -13.57
C LEU A 330 -10.22 -4.32 -13.50
N ASN A 331 -11.25 -4.60 -12.69
CA ASN A 331 -11.80 -5.95 -12.56
C ASN A 331 -12.41 -6.41 -13.90
N SER A 332 -13.06 -5.49 -14.61
CA SER A 332 -13.63 -5.77 -15.92
C SER A 332 -12.56 -6.02 -16.98
N LEU A 333 -11.44 -5.29 -16.93
CA LEU A 333 -10.29 -5.53 -17.80
C LEU A 333 -9.68 -6.91 -17.56
N GLU A 334 -9.43 -7.25 -16.29
CA GLU A 334 -8.84 -8.55 -15.88
C GLU A 334 -9.68 -9.73 -16.39
N ARG A 335 -11.02 -9.68 -16.24
CA ARG A 335 -11.92 -10.74 -16.74
C ARG A 335 -11.98 -10.85 -18.25
N ASN A 336 -11.62 -9.80 -18.98
CA ASN A 336 -11.58 -9.79 -20.44
C ASN A 336 -10.15 -10.00 -20.98
N GLY A 337 -9.23 -10.49 -20.15
CA GLY A 337 -7.87 -10.85 -20.56
C GLY A 337 -6.91 -9.67 -20.69
N TYR A 338 -7.30 -8.47 -20.24
CA TYR A 338 -6.42 -7.31 -20.22
C TYR A 338 -5.75 -7.18 -18.86
N PHE A 339 -4.44 -6.93 -18.89
CA PHE A 339 -3.65 -6.67 -17.69
C PHE A 339 -3.19 -5.21 -17.67
N THR A 340 -3.30 -4.57 -16.50
CA THR A 340 -2.66 -3.29 -16.23
C THR A 340 -1.84 -3.42 -14.96
N GLU A 341 -0.66 -2.82 -14.93
CA GLU A 341 0.15 -2.79 -13.71
C GLU A 341 -0.66 -2.19 -12.57
N ASN A 342 -0.73 -2.87 -11.43
CA ASN A 342 -1.53 -2.42 -10.29
C ASN A 342 -0.87 -2.85 -8.97
N ALA A 343 -1.25 -2.18 -7.87
CA ALA A 343 -0.80 -2.51 -6.52
C ALA A 343 -1.89 -2.28 -5.47
N CYS A 344 -2.11 -1.04 -5.01
CA CYS A 344 -3.02 -0.74 -3.89
C CYS A 344 -4.50 -1.10 -4.13
N ARG A 345 -4.95 -1.13 -5.39
CA ARG A 345 -6.37 -1.20 -5.80
C ARG A 345 -7.34 -0.21 -5.12
N SER A 346 -6.83 0.85 -4.49
CA SER A 346 -7.60 1.91 -3.83
C SER A 346 -7.51 3.27 -4.53
N GLY A 347 -6.81 3.35 -5.65
CA GLY A 347 -6.60 4.58 -6.42
C GLY A 347 -5.42 5.43 -5.97
N GLU A 348 -4.69 5.05 -4.93
CA GLU A 348 -3.66 5.92 -4.35
C GLU A 348 -2.30 5.79 -5.04
N CYS A 349 -1.85 4.55 -5.31
CA CYS A 349 -0.50 4.26 -5.83
C CYS A 349 -0.25 4.69 -7.28
N SER A 350 -1.31 5.00 -8.05
CA SER A 350 -1.23 5.44 -9.44
C SER A 350 -0.70 4.43 -10.48
N LEU A 351 -0.40 3.17 -10.11
CA LEU A 351 0.11 2.17 -11.07
C LEU A 351 -0.94 1.77 -12.12
N CYS A 352 -2.21 1.65 -11.72
CA CYS A 352 -3.32 1.23 -12.58
C CYS A 352 -3.80 2.30 -13.57
N ARG A 353 -2.96 3.30 -13.85
CA ARG A 353 -3.31 4.42 -14.73
C ARG A 353 -3.52 3.93 -16.14
N VAL A 354 -4.65 4.30 -16.70
CA VAL A 354 -4.98 4.09 -18.12
C VAL A 354 -5.45 5.39 -18.71
N LYS A 355 -5.25 5.56 -20.02
CA LYS A 355 -5.65 6.77 -20.72
C LYS A 355 -7.10 6.63 -21.17
N LEU A 356 -7.97 7.52 -20.70
CA LEU A 356 -9.32 7.66 -21.22
C LEU A 356 -9.27 8.48 -22.52
N LYS A 357 -9.68 7.88 -23.64
CA LYS A 357 -9.74 8.52 -24.96
C LYS A 357 -11.09 9.19 -25.19
N SER A 358 -12.16 8.51 -24.82
CA SER A 358 -13.53 9.00 -24.93
C SER A 358 -14.42 8.33 -23.88
N GLY A 359 -15.58 8.93 -23.62
CA GLY A 359 -16.53 8.44 -22.62
C GLY A 359 -16.38 9.09 -21.25
N GLU A 360 -16.99 8.47 -20.24
CA GLU A 360 -17.05 9.03 -18.89
C GLU A 360 -16.98 7.94 -17.83
N VAL A 361 -16.20 8.21 -16.77
CA VAL A 361 -16.08 7.35 -15.59
C VAL A 361 -16.39 8.14 -14.34
N PHE A 362 -17.06 7.51 -13.38
CA PHE A 362 -17.13 7.98 -12.01
C PHE A 362 -15.84 7.58 -11.27
N SER A 363 -15.28 8.49 -10.49
CA SER A 363 -14.12 8.23 -9.63
C SER A 363 -14.44 8.69 -8.21
N PRO A 364 -14.31 7.81 -7.21
CA PRO A 364 -14.63 8.15 -5.83
C PRO A 364 -13.66 9.22 -5.30
N PRO A 365 -14.10 10.15 -4.44
CA PRO A 365 -13.24 11.21 -3.88
C PRO A 365 -11.98 10.68 -3.19
N GLU A 366 -12.07 9.52 -2.55
CA GLU A 366 -11.00 8.85 -1.81
C GLU A 366 -9.83 8.43 -2.72
N ALA A 367 -10.09 8.24 -4.01
CA ALA A 367 -9.06 7.93 -5.00
C ALA A 367 -8.02 9.05 -5.18
N LYS A 368 -8.33 10.27 -4.71
CA LYS A 368 -7.44 11.45 -4.74
C LYS A 368 -6.72 11.63 -6.09
N ILE A 369 -7.48 11.49 -7.18
CA ILE A 369 -6.95 11.59 -8.55
C ILE A 369 -6.24 12.92 -8.75
N ARG A 370 -4.99 12.88 -9.24
CA ARG A 370 -4.15 14.09 -9.37
C ARG A 370 -4.76 15.05 -10.38
N LYS A 371 -4.58 16.36 -10.15
CA LYS A 371 -5.01 17.40 -11.10
C LYS A 371 -4.42 17.19 -12.50
N SER A 372 -3.16 16.76 -12.58
CA SER A 372 -2.51 16.40 -13.84
C SER A 372 -3.23 15.25 -14.56
N ASP A 373 -3.63 14.23 -13.80
CA ASP A 373 -4.28 13.05 -14.37
C ASP A 373 -5.63 13.43 -14.96
N LYS A 374 -6.44 14.21 -14.23
CA LYS A 374 -7.68 14.80 -14.76
C LYS A 374 -7.44 15.64 -16.01
N LYS A 375 -6.47 16.56 -15.98
CA LYS A 375 -6.16 17.47 -17.11
C LYS A 375 -5.77 16.71 -18.38
N PHE A 376 -5.03 15.62 -18.23
CA PHE A 376 -4.54 14.83 -19.35
C PHE A 376 -5.37 13.56 -19.57
N GLY A 377 -6.58 13.42 -19.03
CA GLY A 377 -7.44 12.26 -19.28
C GLY A 377 -6.87 10.92 -18.81
N TRP A 378 -6.07 10.90 -17.75
CA TRP A 378 -5.65 9.69 -17.07
C TRP A 378 -6.64 9.35 -15.96
N ILE A 379 -7.02 8.08 -15.88
CA ILE A 379 -7.94 7.55 -14.87
C ILE A 379 -7.27 6.40 -14.12
N HIS A 380 -7.66 6.17 -12.87
CA HIS A 380 -7.15 5.06 -12.07
C HIS A 380 -8.13 3.88 -12.18
N SER A 381 -7.84 2.93 -13.07
CA SER A 381 -8.79 1.85 -13.43
C SER A 381 -9.28 1.03 -12.24
N CYS A 382 -8.49 0.90 -11.16
CA CYS A 382 -8.88 0.14 -9.97
C CYS A 382 -10.05 0.72 -9.17
N VAL A 383 -10.36 2.00 -9.39
CA VAL A 383 -11.44 2.74 -8.71
C VAL A 383 -12.27 3.58 -9.68
N ALA A 384 -12.03 3.46 -10.98
CA ALA A 384 -12.83 4.12 -12.01
C ALA A 384 -14.02 3.21 -12.37
N PHE A 385 -15.22 3.76 -12.35
CA PHE A 385 -16.47 3.08 -12.68
C PHE A 385 -17.01 3.65 -14.00
N PRO A 386 -17.05 2.90 -15.11
CA PRO A 386 -17.51 3.43 -16.39
C PRO A 386 -19.02 3.66 -16.36
N ILE A 387 -19.44 4.93 -16.40
CA ILE A 387 -20.87 5.33 -16.33
C ILE A 387 -21.50 5.57 -17.70
N LYS A 388 -20.66 5.62 -18.75
CA LYS A 388 -21.01 5.64 -20.17
C LYS A 388 -20.08 4.68 -20.93
N ASP A 389 -20.34 4.50 -22.21
CA ASP A 389 -19.42 3.79 -23.10
C ASP A 389 -18.06 4.51 -23.11
N VAL A 390 -16.97 3.77 -22.96
CA VAL A 390 -15.61 4.31 -22.85
C VAL A 390 -14.65 3.64 -23.83
N GLU A 391 -13.73 4.45 -24.35
CA GLU A 391 -12.55 3.97 -25.06
C GLU A 391 -11.31 4.31 -24.25
N ILE A 392 -10.47 3.30 -24.01
CA ILE A 392 -9.23 3.46 -23.24
C ILE A 392 -8.02 2.98 -24.03
N GLN A 393 -6.85 3.51 -23.65
CA GLN A 393 -5.54 3.03 -24.07
C GLN A 393 -4.77 2.59 -22.82
N LEU A 394 -4.28 1.35 -22.85
CA LEU A 394 -3.43 0.76 -21.80
C LEU A 394 -1.98 1.23 -21.92
#